data_AF-A0A960CZE4-F1
#
_entry.id   AF-A0A960CZE4-F1
#
_cell.length_a   1.000
_cell.length_b   1.000
_cell.length_c   1.000
_cell.angle_alpha   90.00
_cell.angle_beta   90.00
_cell.angle_gamma   90.00
#
_symmetry.space_group_name_H-M   'P 1'
#
loop_
_entity.id
_entity.type
_entity.pdbx_description
1 polymer ?
#
loop_
_entity_poly.entity_id
_entity_poly.type
_entity_poly.pdbx_seq_one_letter_code
_entity_poly.pdbx_strand_id
1 'polypeptide(L)'
;MSVRPAATPAPAVLPQLAVTPGTAFGIYVHVPFCATRCGYCDFNTYTAGELGGATPDGWLAALRKELALAVASVGARPVDTVFVGGGTPSLLGGSGLAAVLDAVRDNFALTPDAEVTTEANP
;
A
#
# COMPACT_ATOMS: atom_id res chain seq x y z
N MET A 1 32.71 14.57 14.36
CA MET A 1 31.35 14.10 14.04
C MET A 1 31.04 14.60 12.63
N SER A 2 31.28 13.77 11.60
CA SER A 2 31.00 14.15 10.20
C SER A 2 29.59 13.65 9.86
N VAL A 3 28.64 14.58 9.72
CA VAL A 3 27.29 14.26 9.27
C VAL A 3 27.37 13.96 7.78
N ARG A 4 27.06 12.72 7.38
CA ARG A 4 26.92 12.39 5.96
C ARG A 4 25.83 13.29 5.35
N PRO A 5 26.10 14.02 4.25
CA PRO A 5 25.06 14.77 3.57
C PRO A 5 23.94 13.80 3.16
N ALA A 6 22.70 14.19 3.40
CA ALA A 6 21.53 13.44 2.97
C ALA A 6 21.62 13.26 1.44
N ALA A 7 21.66 12.02 0.98
CA ALA A 7 21.62 11.73 -0.45
C ALA A 7 20.32 12.29 -1.03
N THR A 8 20.41 13.05 -2.11
CA THR A 8 19.23 13.40 -2.90
C THR A 8 18.58 12.10 -3.35
N PRO A 9 17.31 11.83 -2.99
CA PRO A 9 16.66 10.61 -3.44
C PRO A 9 16.58 10.65 -4.96
N ALA A 10 17.07 9.59 -5.60
CA ALA A 10 16.83 9.37 -7.03
C ALA A 10 15.31 9.38 -7.28
N PRO A 11 14.85 9.78 -8.48
CA PRO A 11 13.44 9.66 -8.83
C PRO A 11 13.00 8.21 -8.59
N ALA A 12 11.95 8.02 -7.79
CA ALA A 12 11.39 6.71 -7.55
C ALA A 12 10.78 6.21 -8.87
N VAL A 13 11.47 5.29 -9.53
CA VAL A 13 11.01 4.64 -10.75
C VAL A 13 10.62 3.22 -10.36
N LEU A 14 9.38 2.83 -10.67
CA LEU A 14 8.95 1.46 -10.48
C LEU A 14 9.71 0.54 -11.46
N PRO A 15 10.01 -0.70 -11.07
CA PRO A 15 10.47 -1.69 -12.04
C PRO A 15 9.43 -1.82 -13.16
N GLN A 16 9.86 -2.25 -14.35
CA GLN A 16 8.96 -2.43 -15.47
C GLN A 16 7.86 -3.44 -15.11
N LEU A 17 6.63 -2.95 -14.96
CA LEU A 17 5.47 -3.76 -14.67
C LEU A 17 4.95 -4.36 -15.98
N ALA A 18 5.01 -5.68 -16.09
CA ALA A 18 4.46 -6.40 -17.24
C ALA A 18 2.94 -6.52 -17.12
N VAL A 19 2.24 -6.13 -18.17
CA VAL A 19 0.80 -6.23 -18.28
C VAL A 19 0.45 -7.27 -19.33
N THR A 20 -0.37 -8.24 -18.96
CA THR A 20 -0.99 -9.15 -19.94
C THR A 20 -2.34 -8.57 -20.38
N PRO A 21 -2.57 -8.34 -21.69
CA PRO A 21 -3.87 -7.92 -22.18
C PRO A 21 -4.95 -8.99 -21.91
N GLY A 22 -6.15 -8.56 -21.54
CA GLY A 22 -7.31 -9.45 -21.36
C GLY A 22 -7.34 -10.23 -20.02
N THR A 23 -6.36 -10.03 -19.13
CA THR A 23 -6.41 -10.60 -17.77
C THR A 23 -7.03 -9.60 -16.80
N ALA A 24 -7.80 -10.11 -15.83
CA ALA A 24 -8.29 -9.32 -14.71
C ALA A 24 -7.14 -8.63 -13.97
N PHE A 25 -7.39 -7.42 -13.48
CA PHE A 25 -6.37 -6.61 -12.83
C PHE A 25 -6.76 -6.32 -11.39
N GLY A 26 -5.85 -6.64 -10.46
CA GLY A 26 -6.06 -6.48 -9.03
C GLY A 26 -5.01 -5.60 -8.37
N ILE A 27 -5.39 -4.94 -7.29
CA ILE A 27 -4.49 -4.13 -6.46
C ILE A 27 -4.41 -4.76 -5.07
N TYR A 28 -3.19 -5.09 -4.65
CA TYR A 28 -2.87 -5.46 -3.28
C TYR A 28 -2.22 -4.27 -2.57
N VAL A 29 -2.77 -3.88 -1.42
CA VAL A 29 -2.18 -2.86 -0.55
C VAL A 29 -1.66 -3.52 0.71
N HIS A 30 -0.35 -3.41 0.91
CA HIS A 30 0.32 -3.96 2.08
C HIS A 30 0.35 -2.94 3.23
N VAL A 31 -0.34 -3.25 4.33
CA VAL A 31 -0.32 -2.47 5.58
C VAL A 31 0.70 -3.11 6.52
N PRO A 32 1.81 -2.46 6.87
CA PRO A 32 2.89 -3.11 7.60
C PRO A 32 2.70 -3.11 9.14
N PHE A 33 1.64 -2.50 9.65
CA PHE A 33 1.50 -2.19 11.08
C PHE A 33 0.90 -3.35 11.88
N CYS A 34 1.55 -3.69 12.98
CA CYS A 34 1.03 -4.60 14.00
C CYS A 34 1.09 -3.94 15.38
N ALA A 35 0.09 -4.21 16.22
CA ALA A 35 0.11 -3.77 17.62
C ALA A 35 1.19 -4.51 18.43
N THR A 36 1.35 -5.80 18.14
CA THR A 36 2.34 -6.69 18.77
C THR A 36 2.90 -7.64 17.73
N ARG A 37 4.11 -8.16 17.98
CA ARG A 37 4.72 -9.18 17.13
C ARG A 37 4.30 -10.57 17.63
N CYS A 38 3.46 -11.25 16.86
CA CYS A 38 3.11 -12.64 17.16
C CYS A 38 4.34 -13.54 16.94
N GLY A 39 4.63 -14.44 17.88
CA GLY A 39 5.81 -15.31 17.82
C GLY A 39 5.85 -16.29 16.63
N TYR A 40 4.71 -16.49 15.97
CA TYR A 40 4.57 -17.32 14.77
C TYR A 40 4.51 -16.52 13.46
N CYS A 41 4.44 -15.18 13.52
CA CYS A 41 4.21 -14.35 12.35
C CYS A 41 5.50 -14.16 11.54
N ASP A 42 5.49 -14.63 10.30
CA ASP A 42 6.54 -14.46 9.30
C ASP A 42 6.18 -13.41 8.23
N PHE A 43 5.02 -12.77 8.34
CA PHE A 43 4.65 -11.66 7.46
C PHE A 43 5.58 -10.46 7.68
N ASN A 44 5.80 -9.72 6.59
CA ASN A 44 6.58 -8.49 6.59
C ASN A 44 5.84 -7.39 7.37
N THR A 45 6.02 -7.37 8.68
CA THR A 45 5.21 -6.58 9.59
C THR A 45 6.06 -6.02 10.71
N TYR A 46 5.60 -4.92 11.28
CA TYR A 46 6.37 -4.15 12.23
C TYR A 46 5.47 -3.55 13.30
N THR A 47 5.95 -3.60 14.53
CA THR A 47 5.42 -2.82 15.65
C THR A 47 5.94 -1.39 15.60
N ALA A 48 5.29 -0.48 16.35
CA ALA A 48 5.69 0.92 16.41
C ALA A 48 7.17 1.11 16.80
N GLY A 49 7.72 0.24 17.67
CA GLY A 49 9.12 0.30 18.08
C GLY A 49 10.13 -0.12 16.99
N GLU A 50 9.71 -0.93 16.02
CA GLU A 50 10.56 -1.42 14.93
C GLU A 50 10.61 -0.44 13.74
N LEU A 51 9.63 0.46 13.63
CA LEU A 51 9.42 1.33 12.47
C LEU A 51 10.28 2.61 12.45
N GLY A 52 11.10 2.85 13.47
CA GLY A 52 12.06 3.97 13.48
C GLY A 52 11.42 5.36 13.24
N GLY A 53 10.14 5.53 13.57
CA GLY A 53 9.39 6.78 13.38
C GLY A 53 8.44 6.80 12.17
N ALA A 54 8.31 5.71 11.40
CA ALA A 54 7.27 5.63 10.37
C ALA A 54 5.86 5.61 11.02
N THR A 55 4.93 6.38 10.43
CA THR A 55 3.56 6.52 10.93
C THR A 55 2.55 6.08 9.85
N PRO A 56 1.31 5.72 10.25
CA PRO A 56 0.23 5.45 9.29
C PRO A 56 0.00 6.58 8.28
N ASP A 57 0.04 7.84 8.73
CA ASP A 57 -0.14 9.00 7.84
C ASP A 57 1.01 9.15 6.85
N GLY A 58 2.25 8.98 7.32
CA GLY A 58 3.44 9.03 6.46
C GLY A 58 3.45 7.89 5.43
N TRP A 59 3.02 6.70 5.85
CA TRP A 59 2.82 5.55 4.96
C TRP A 59 1.71 5.80 3.93
N LEU A 60 0.56 6.34 4.33
CA LEU A 60 -0.52 6.66 3.40
C LEU A 60 -0.10 7.72 2.37
N ALA A 61 0.68 8.72 2.80
CA ALA A 61 1.26 9.70 1.89
C ALA A 61 2.24 9.07 0.89
N ALA A 62 2.99 8.05 1.32
CA ALA A 62 3.86 7.27 0.43
C ALA A 62 3.05 6.40 -0.54
N LEU A 63 2.02 5.69 -0.06
CA LEU A 63 1.12 4.88 -0.87
C LEU A 63 0.49 5.70 -2.00
N ARG A 64 0.02 6.92 -1.72
CA ARG A 64 -0.53 7.82 -2.76
C ARG A 64 0.47 8.13 -3.87
N LYS A 65 1.74 8.34 -3.52
CA LYS A 65 2.82 8.56 -4.51
C LYS A 65 3.09 7.30 -5.31
N GLU A 66 3.10 6.14 -4.64
CA GLU A 66 3.32 4.86 -5.29
C GLU A 66 2.21 4.50 -6.28
N LEU A 67 0.94 4.76 -5.94
CA LEU A 67 -0.20 4.57 -6.85
C LEU A 67 -0.12 5.48 -8.09
N ALA A 68 0.31 6.73 -7.91
CA ALA A 68 0.52 7.66 -9.03
C ALA A 68 1.65 7.18 -9.97
N LEU A 69 2.73 6.62 -9.41
CA LEU A 69 3.78 5.99 -10.21
C LEU A 69 3.29 4.72 -10.89
N ALA A 70 2.46 3.93 -10.21
CA ALA A 70 1.92 2.68 -10.73
C ALA A 70 1.04 2.94 -11.95
N VAL A 71 0.06 3.84 -11.87
CA VAL A 71 -0.81 4.15 -13.02
C VAL A 71 -0.02 4.72 -14.21
N ALA A 72 1.01 5.52 -13.95
CA ALA A 72 1.91 6.01 -15.00
C ALA A 72 2.70 4.86 -15.68
N SER A 73 2.98 3.78 -14.97
CA SER A 73 3.70 2.61 -15.50
C SER A 73 2.79 1.58 -16.19
N VAL A 74 1.60 1.30 -15.67
CA VAL A 74 0.71 0.24 -16.19
C VAL A 74 -0.40 0.77 -17.10
N GLY A 75 -0.58 2.09 -17.15
CA GLY A 75 -1.66 2.76 -17.87
C GLY A 75 -3.01 2.71 -17.13
N ALA A 76 -3.92 3.58 -17.57
CA ALA A 76 -5.29 3.61 -17.05
C ALA A 76 -6.05 2.33 -17.45
N ARG A 77 -6.63 1.64 -16.47
CA ARG A 77 -7.38 0.40 -16.66
C ARG A 77 -8.36 0.12 -15.53
N PRO A 78 -9.42 -0.67 -15.79
CA PRO A 78 -10.30 -1.13 -14.73
C PRO A 78 -9.58 -2.06 -13.75
N VAL A 79 -9.95 -1.97 -12.48
CA VAL A 79 -9.52 -2.85 -11.38
C VAL A 79 -10.72 -3.67 -10.93
N ASP A 80 -10.56 -4.99 -10.91
CA ASP A 80 -11.60 -5.96 -10.55
C ASP A 80 -11.56 -6.32 -9.05
N THR A 81 -10.41 -6.18 -8.41
CA THR A 81 -10.24 -6.50 -6.99
C THR A 81 -9.27 -5.56 -6.29
N VAL A 82 -9.59 -5.18 -5.05
CA VAL A 82 -8.71 -4.49 -4.12
C VAL A 82 -8.64 -5.31 -2.84
N PHE A 83 -7.45 -5.80 -2.49
CA PHE A 83 -7.20 -6.51 -1.24
C PHE A 83 -6.25 -5.72 -0.36
N VAL A 84 -6.66 -5.45 0.88
CA VAL A 84 -5.83 -4.76 1.89
C VAL A 84 -5.42 -5.75 2.97
N GLY A 85 -4.14 -6.12 3.01
CA GLY A 85 -3.60 -7.15 3.91
C GLY A 85 -2.23 -6.79 4.47
N GLY A 86 -1.58 -7.75 5.14
CA GLY A 86 -0.20 -7.62 5.63
C GLY A 86 -0.09 -7.84 7.14
N GLY A 87 0.13 -6.77 7.88
CA GLY A 87 0.12 -6.76 9.33
C GLY A 87 -1.31 -6.81 9.85
N THR A 88 -1.84 -5.68 10.25
CA THR A 88 -3.20 -5.59 10.75
C THR A 88 -3.88 -4.35 10.16
N PRO A 89 -4.42 -4.45 8.93
CA PRO A 89 -5.14 -3.35 8.28
C PRO A 89 -6.25 -2.76 9.15
N SER A 90 -6.92 -3.57 9.96
CA SER A 90 -7.95 -3.10 10.89
C SER A 90 -7.46 -2.07 11.91
N LEU A 91 -6.14 -1.98 12.19
CA LEU A 91 -5.57 -0.92 13.05
C LEU A 91 -5.65 0.47 12.43
N LEU A 92 -5.82 0.59 11.11
CA LEU A 92 -6.04 1.88 10.44
C LEU A 92 -7.42 2.48 10.78
N GLY A 93 -8.33 1.66 11.30
CA GLY A 93 -9.73 2.03 11.52
C GLY A 93 -10.50 2.26 10.21
N GLY A 94 -11.80 2.51 10.33
CA GLY A 94 -12.68 2.70 9.17
C GLY A 94 -12.27 3.89 8.29
N SER A 95 -11.86 5.01 8.89
CA SER A 95 -11.42 6.20 8.16
C SER A 95 -10.10 5.97 7.42
N GLY A 96 -9.15 5.23 8.02
CA GLY A 96 -7.88 4.91 7.37
C GLY A 96 -8.08 3.95 6.19
N LEU A 97 -8.91 2.91 6.35
CA LEU A 97 -9.26 2.01 5.25
C LEU A 97 -10.01 2.73 4.12
N ALA A 98 -10.93 3.64 4.45
CA ALA A 98 -11.58 4.49 3.45
C ALA A 98 -10.56 5.34 2.70
N ALA A 99 -9.61 5.96 3.40
CA ALA A 99 -8.57 6.78 2.79
C ALA A 99 -7.61 5.98 1.87
N VAL A 100 -7.36 4.70 2.18
CA VAL A 100 -6.65 3.77 1.29
C VAL A 100 -7.45 3.51 0.02
N LEU A 101 -8.75 3.20 0.15
CA LEU A 101 -9.60 2.95 -1.02
C LEU A 101 -9.78 4.21 -1.89
N ASP A 102 -9.89 5.38 -1.27
CA ASP A 102 -9.94 6.65 -1.98
C ASP A 102 -8.64 6.91 -2.75
N ALA A 103 -7.48 6.64 -2.15
CA ALA A 103 -6.19 6.74 -2.84
C ALA A 103 -6.12 5.83 -4.07
N VAL A 104 -6.69 4.63 -4.00
CA VAL A 104 -6.81 3.73 -5.17
C VAL A 104 -7.71 4.35 -6.23
N ARG A 105 -8.90 4.84 -5.87
CA ARG A 105 -9.88 5.45 -6.77
C ARG A 105 -9.38 6.73 -7.44
N ASP A 106 -8.51 7.48 -6.77
CA ASP A 106 -7.87 8.68 -7.31
C ASP A 106 -6.95 8.36 -8.51
N ASN A 107 -6.49 7.11 -8.63
CA ASN A 107 -5.52 6.69 -9.65
C ASN A 107 -6.07 5.62 -10.62
N PHE A 108 -7.02 4.79 -10.17
CA PHE A 108 -7.56 3.68 -10.95
C PHE A 108 -9.08 3.64 -10.89
N ALA A 109 -9.72 3.29 -12.01
CA ALA A 109 -11.15 3.05 -12.05
C ALA A 109 -11.46 1.64 -11.51
N LEU A 110 -12.30 1.55 -10.48
CA LEU A 110 -12.86 0.26 -10.05
C LEU A 110 -14.01 -0.14 -10.99
N THR A 111 -14.15 -1.43 -11.28
CA THR A 111 -15.35 -1.94 -11.94
C THR A 111 -16.57 -1.81 -11.00
N PRO A 112 -17.81 -1.77 -11.53
CA PRO A 112 -19.02 -1.68 -10.71
C PRO A 112 -19.16 -2.83 -9.71
N ASP A 113 -18.68 -4.02 -10.09
CA ASP A 113 -18.73 -5.25 -9.30
C ASP A 113 -17.38 -5.57 -8.64
N ALA A 114 -16.50 -4.57 -8.49
CA ALA A 114 -15.17 -4.77 -7.93
C ALA A 114 -15.25 -5.36 -6.50
N GLU A 115 -14.50 -6.41 -6.26
CA GLU A 115 -14.34 -6.98 -4.92
C GLU A 115 -13.41 -6.09 -4.09
N VAL A 116 -13.83 -5.70 -2.89
CA VAL A 116 -12.99 -4.96 -1.93
C VAL A 116 -12.95 -5.69 -0.61
N THR A 117 -11.78 -6.21 -0.23
CA THR A 117 -11.60 -7.06 0.94
C THR A 117 -10.44 -6.57 1.80
N THR A 118 -10.50 -6.85 3.11
CA THR A 118 -9.44 -6.48 4.04
C THR A 118 -9.25 -7.53 5.13
N GLU A 119 -8.00 -7.71 5.55
CA GLU A 119 -7.67 -8.52 6.72
C GLU A 119 -7.95 -7.74 8.01
N ALA A 120 -8.50 -8.44 8.99
CA ALA A 120 -8.75 -7.90 10.32
C ALA A 120 -8.28 -8.90 11.38
N ASN A 121 -7.56 -8.39 12.37
CA ASN A 121 -7.32 -9.12 13.62
C ASN A 121 -8.36 -8.65 14.66
N PRO A 122 -9.10 -9.56 15.31
CA PRO A 122 -10.07 -9.23 16.36
C PRO A 122 -9.41 -8.71 17.65
#